data_AF-A0A7W1KBU0-F1
#
_entry.id   AF-A0A7W1KBU0-F1
#
_cell.length_a   1.000
_cell.length_b   1.000
_cell.length_c   1.000
_cell.angle_alpha   90.00
_cell.angle_beta   90.00
_cell.angle_gamma   90.00
#
_symmetry.space_group_name_H-M   'P 1'
#
loop_
_entity.id
_entity.type
_entity.pdbx_description
1 polymer ?
#
loop_
_entity_poly.entity_id
_entity_poly.type
_entity_poly.pdbx_seq_one_letter_code
_entity_poly.pdbx_strand_id
1 'polypeptide(L)'
;MPSRKAVALVAAGVEVSDSVAAWTVRYLELAVRGVRSAEVASKIAAHLARFGEYVMDAYGHDRLSALVRRDVVGWRDHLAGARALAPATVNAHLASLSAFTTWVDAQNATALPHGDPTTGVRGLALPALEPRALTEAQVRSLKSVLDRLGPHYQLKGRRRASEDVHGHGRPCRDRAIVYLLLSTGLRREELVRLNLTQVTPDTPGELRAAKRVRISGVRGKGATSRHVFVSSDARAALADYLERERPRDADAASDAVFLSAASIASRRAGGRLSPRSINTICEQIGRWHDAEHADPGRHVSPLRPHDLRHTFAFRLAAETGADAYELQRRLGHASGRYIDRYTNPPEQIAAGYIERM
;
A
#
# COMPACT_ATOMS: atom_id res chain seq x y z
N MET A 1 -24.37 17.84 -15.36
CA MET A 1 -23.64 17.99 -16.64
C MET A 1 -22.99 16.65 -16.98
N PRO A 2 -23.37 15.99 -18.07
CA PRO A 2 -22.72 14.74 -18.46
C PRO A 2 -21.25 15.02 -18.80
N SER A 3 -20.36 14.10 -18.41
CA SER A 3 -18.94 14.15 -18.72
C SER A 3 -18.72 14.32 -20.23
N ARG A 4 -17.82 15.22 -20.64
CA ARG A 4 -17.47 15.54 -22.04
C ARG A 4 -17.16 14.31 -22.93
N LYS A 5 -16.90 13.13 -22.35
CA LYS A 5 -16.65 11.88 -23.08
C LYS A 5 -17.92 11.05 -23.39
N ALA A 6 -19.02 11.26 -22.67
CA ALA A 6 -20.29 10.53 -22.87
C ALA A 6 -20.98 10.89 -24.19
N VAL A 7 -20.60 12.03 -24.79
CA VAL A 7 -21.15 12.51 -26.07
C VAL A 7 -20.54 11.75 -27.28
N ALA A 8 -19.41 11.03 -27.10
CA ALA A 8 -18.63 10.52 -28.21
C ALA A 8 -19.13 9.19 -28.82
N LEU A 9 -19.83 8.34 -28.07
CA LEU A 9 -20.21 7.00 -28.54
C LEU A 9 -21.49 7.00 -29.38
N VAL A 10 -22.50 7.78 -28.98
CA VAL A 10 -23.75 7.95 -29.75
C VAL A 10 -23.48 8.66 -31.09
N ALA A 11 -22.46 9.53 -31.14
CA ALA A 11 -22.09 10.29 -32.33
C ALA A 11 -21.33 9.47 -33.40
N ALA A 12 -20.85 8.26 -33.10
CA ALA A 12 -19.94 7.51 -33.96
C ALA A 12 -20.59 6.34 -34.74
N GLY A 13 -21.86 6.00 -34.48
CA GLY A 13 -22.56 4.92 -35.21
C GLY A 13 -21.93 3.53 -35.10
N VAL A 14 -21.09 3.29 -34.08
CA VAL A 14 -20.38 2.01 -33.92
C VAL A 14 -21.28 1.01 -33.21
N GLU A 15 -21.78 0.01 -33.93
CA GLU A 15 -22.43 -1.15 -33.33
C GLU A 15 -21.42 -1.94 -32.49
N VAL A 16 -21.71 -2.09 -31.20
CA VAL A 16 -20.96 -2.97 -30.30
C VAL A 16 -21.73 -4.28 -30.19
N SER A 17 -21.04 -5.40 -30.34
CA SER A 17 -21.66 -6.72 -30.18
C SER A 17 -22.25 -6.88 -28.78
N ASP A 18 -23.37 -7.61 -28.68
CA ASP A 18 -24.01 -7.95 -27.42
C ASP A 18 -23.15 -8.96 -26.64
N SER A 19 -22.11 -8.45 -25.99
CA SER A 19 -21.10 -9.24 -25.27
C SER A 19 -20.48 -8.41 -24.15
N VAL A 20 -20.39 -8.99 -22.96
CA VAL A 20 -19.68 -8.43 -21.80
C VAL A 20 -18.23 -8.13 -22.17
N ALA A 21 -17.56 -9.02 -22.90
CA ALA A 21 -16.17 -8.83 -23.32
C ALA A 21 -16.02 -7.64 -24.29
N ALA A 22 -16.89 -7.53 -25.29
CA ALA A 22 -16.84 -6.43 -26.26
C ALA A 22 -17.06 -5.07 -25.60
N TRP A 23 -18.07 -4.96 -24.74
CA TRP A 23 -18.33 -3.75 -23.97
C TRP A 23 -17.20 -3.44 -22.97
N THR A 24 -16.58 -4.45 -22.37
CA THR A 24 -15.44 -4.28 -21.45
C THR A 24 -14.26 -3.61 -22.15
N VAL A 25 -13.92 -4.02 -23.38
CA VAL A 25 -12.84 -3.39 -24.16
C VAL A 25 -13.11 -1.89 -24.33
N ARG A 26 -14.33 -1.53 -24.75
CA ARG A 26 -14.74 -0.12 -24.95
C ARG A 26 -14.71 0.68 -23.65
N TYR A 27 -15.22 0.11 -22.57
CA TYR A 27 -15.19 0.74 -21.25
C TYR A 27 -13.76 1.05 -20.81
N LEU A 28 -12.85 0.08 -20.96
CA LEU A 28 -11.46 0.24 -20.59
C LEU A 28 -10.78 1.33 -21.43
N GLU A 29 -11.03 1.38 -22.72
CA GLU A 29 -10.47 2.39 -23.63
C GLU A 29 -10.97 3.80 -23.34
N LEU A 30 -12.28 3.97 -23.18
CA LEU A 30 -12.91 5.29 -23.17
C LEU A 30 -13.01 5.90 -21.77
N ALA A 31 -13.24 5.07 -20.75
CA ALA A 31 -13.54 5.53 -19.39
C ALA A 31 -12.43 5.25 -18.37
N VAL A 32 -11.57 4.26 -18.59
CA VAL A 32 -10.60 3.81 -17.58
C VAL A 32 -9.16 4.21 -17.93
N ARG A 33 -8.66 3.82 -19.11
CA ARG A 33 -7.29 4.11 -19.56
C ARG A 33 -7.11 5.63 -19.74
N GLY A 34 -5.97 6.15 -19.30
CA GLY A 34 -5.67 7.59 -19.28
C GLY A 34 -6.35 8.39 -18.17
N VAL A 35 -7.36 7.83 -17.48
CA VAL A 35 -8.03 8.46 -16.32
C VAL A 35 -7.59 7.81 -15.00
N ARG A 36 -7.35 6.50 -15.01
CA ARG A 36 -6.87 5.71 -13.87
C ARG A 36 -5.42 5.26 -14.12
N SER A 37 -4.72 4.89 -13.05
CA SER A 37 -3.37 4.33 -13.18
C SER A 37 -3.43 2.97 -13.90
N ALA A 38 -2.32 2.58 -14.53
CA ALA A 38 -2.23 1.32 -15.27
C ALA A 38 -2.57 0.11 -14.40
N GLU A 39 -2.16 0.11 -13.12
CA GLU A 39 -2.45 -0.98 -12.17
C GLU A 39 -3.95 -1.06 -11.85
N VAL A 40 -4.61 0.09 -11.66
CA VAL A 40 -6.05 0.12 -11.41
C VAL A 40 -6.82 -0.33 -12.65
N ALA A 41 -6.39 0.10 -13.84
CA ALA A 41 -7.01 -0.34 -15.10
C ALA A 41 -6.89 -1.85 -15.31
N SER A 42 -5.70 -2.42 -15.07
CA SER A 42 -5.46 -3.87 -15.13
C SER A 42 -6.34 -4.63 -14.12
N LYS A 43 -6.48 -4.11 -12.90
CA LYS A 43 -7.36 -4.72 -11.88
C LYS A 43 -8.83 -4.72 -12.31
N ILE A 44 -9.34 -3.60 -12.83
CA ILE A 44 -10.71 -3.50 -13.34
C ILE A 44 -10.92 -4.49 -14.48
N ALA A 45 -9.98 -4.57 -15.43
CA ALA A 45 -10.04 -5.52 -16.54
C ALA A 45 -10.12 -6.97 -16.04
N ALA A 46 -9.29 -7.35 -15.06
CA ALA A 46 -9.31 -8.69 -14.47
C ALA A 46 -10.64 -9.00 -13.75
N HIS A 47 -11.23 -8.02 -13.05
CA HIS A 47 -12.53 -8.21 -12.41
C HIS A 47 -13.65 -8.45 -13.44
N LEU A 48 -13.67 -7.67 -14.52
CA LEU A 48 -14.69 -7.78 -15.57
C LEU A 48 -14.52 -9.05 -16.40
N ALA A 49 -13.29 -9.45 -16.70
CA ALA A 49 -13.00 -10.74 -17.35
C ALA A 49 -13.54 -11.92 -16.53
N ARG A 50 -13.29 -11.94 -15.22
CA ARG A 50 -13.83 -12.96 -14.30
C ARG A 50 -15.36 -12.99 -14.27
N PHE A 51 -16.02 -11.85 -14.43
CA PHE A 51 -17.47 -11.81 -14.55
C PHE A 51 -17.92 -12.41 -15.89
N GLY A 52 -17.28 -12.03 -17.00
CA GLY A 52 -17.56 -12.61 -18.31
C GLY A 52 -17.37 -14.13 -18.35
N GLU A 53 -16.29 -14.65 -17.77
CA GLU A 53 -16.03 -16.08 -17.60
C GLU A 53 -17.16 -16.77 -16.81
N TYR A 54 -17.60 -16.18 -15.69
CA TYR A 54 -18.71 -16.72 -14.91
C TYR A 54 -20.03 -16.78 -15.71
N VAL A 55 -20.36 -15.73 -16.46
CA VAL A 55 -21.57 -15.68 -17.29
C VAL A 55 -21.48 -16.74 -18.41
N MET A 56 -20.30 -16.89 -19.02
CA MET A 56 -20.03 -17.92 -20.01
C MET A 56 -20.21 -19.33 -19.45
N ASP A 57 -19.61 -19.62 -18.31
CA ASP A 57 -19.68 -20.94 -17.68
C ASP A 57 -21.11 -21.28 -17.23
N ALA A 58 -21.88 -20.28 -16.77
CA ALA A 58 -23.25 -20.47 -16.30
C ALA A 58 -24.27 -20.63 -17.44
N TYR A 59 -24.10 -19.92 -18.56
CA TYR A 59 -25.13 -19.77 -19.59
C TYR A 59 -24.70 -20.17 -21.01
N GLY A 60 -23.42 -20.45 -21.24
CA GLY A 60 -22.85 -20.76 -22.55
C GLY A 60 -22.77 -19.56 -23.51
N HIS A 61 -22.98 -18.34 -23.01
CA HIS A 61 -22.84 -17.09 -23.76
C HIS A 61 -22.49 -15.93 -22.81
N ASP A 62 -21.98 -14.81 -23.31
CA ASP A 62 -21.62 -13.62 -22.52
C ASP A 62 -22.47 -12.40 -22.89
N ARG A 63 -23.67 -12.63 -23.43
CA ARG A 63 -24.62 -11.59 -23.82
C ARG A 63 -24.93 -10.64 -22.68
N LEU A 64 -24.73 -9.34 -22.93
CA LEU A 64 -24.96 -8.28 -21.96
C LEU A 64 -26.46 -8.00 -21.80
N SER A 65 -27.21 -8.08 -22.90
CA SER A 65 -28.66 -7.88 -22.93
C SER A 65 -29.45 -8.88 -22.08
N ALA A 66 -28.88 -10.07 -21.85
CA ALA A 66 -29.50 -11.14 -21.08
C ALA A 66 -29.28 -11.00 -19.57
N LEU A 67 -28.43 -10.06 -19.13
CA LEU A 67 -28.07 -9.93 -17.72
C LEU A 67 -29.20 -9.31 -16.90
N VAL A 68 -29.45 -9.89 -15.74
CA VAL A 68 -30.37 -9.39 -14.73
C VAL A 68 -29.70 -9.36 -13.36
N ARG A 69 -30.37 -8.71 -12.40
CA ARG A 69 -29.89 -8.61 -11.01
C ARG A 69 -29.58 -9.96 -10.36
N ARG A 70 -30.31 -11.00 -10.73
CA ARG A 70 -30.10 -12.36 -10.20
C ARG A 70 -28.73 -12.91 -10.57
N ASP A 71 -28.21 -12.58 -11.74
CA ASP A 71 -26.90 -13.06 -12.21
C ASP A 71 -25.76 -12.44 -11.41
N VAL A 72 -25.88 -11.14 -11.09
CA VAL A 72 -24.90 -10.42 -10.27
C VAL A 72 -24.90 -10.95 -8.84
N VAL A 73 -26.09 -11.27 -8.29
CA VAL A 73 -26.22 -11.92 -6.98
C VAL A 73 -25.59 -13.32 -7.00
N GLY A 74 -25.88 -14.11 -8.03
CA GLY A 74 -25.28 -15.43 -8.23
C GLY A 74 -23.76 -15.36 -8.33
N TRP A 75 -23.22 -14.38 -9.07
CA TRP A 75 -21.78 -14.17 -9.18
C TRP A 75 -21.15 -13.76 -7.84
N ARG A 76 -21.77 -12.84 -7.09
CA ARG A 76 -21.32 -12.47 -5.74
C ARG A 76 -21.19 -13.70 -4.85
N ASP A 77 -22.22 -14.54 -4.85
CA ASP A 77 -22.29 -15.72 -4.00
C ASP A 77 -21.31 -16.80 -4.47
N HIS A 78 -21.10 -16.93 -5.79
CA HIS A 78 -20.06 -17.75 -6.39
C HIS A 78 -18.65 -17.32 -5.95
N LEU A 79 -18.33 -16.02 -5.99
CA LEU A 79 -17.04 -15.48 -5.52
C LEU A 79 -16.82 -15.69 -4.00
N ALA A 80 -17.90 -15.75 -3.23
CA ALA A 80 -17.89 -16.02 -1.79
C ALA A 80 -17.85 -17.52 -1.44
N GLY A 81 -18.09 -18.40 -2.41
CA GLY A 81 -18.26 -19.85 -2.25
C GLY A 81 -16.95 -20.64 -2.15
N ALA A 82 -16.85 -21.80 -2.82
CA ALA A 82 -15.89 -22.88 -2.55
C ALA A 82 -14.37 -22.55 -2.63
N ARG A 83 -13.99 -21.35 -3.08
CA ARG A 83 -12.62 -20.79 -3.00
C ARG A 83 -12.62 -19.35 -2.45
N ALA A 84 -13.45 -19.12 -1.43
CA ALA A 84 -13.93 -17.82 -0.95
C ALA A 84 -12.89 -16.70 -1.01
N LEU A 85 -13.12 -15.73 -1.89
CA LEU A 85 -12.41 -14.47 -1.82
C LEU A 85 -12.87 -13.72 -0.55
N ALA A 86 -11.95 -12.98 0.07
CA ALA A 86 -12.30 -12.15 1.22
C ALA A 86 -13.46 -11.18 0.87
N PRO A 87 -14.39 -10.87 1.80
CA PRO A 87 -15.55 -10.00 1.54
C PRO A 87 -15.20 -8.66 0.90
N ALA A 88 -14.09 -8.04 1.31
CA ALA A 88 -13.58 -6.80 0.71
C ALA A 88 -13.18 -6.98 -0.76
N THR A 89 -12.61 -8.13 -1.11
CA THR A 89 -12.24 -8.48 -2.49
C THR A 89 -13.50 -8.69 -3.33
N VAL A 90 -14.52 -9.39 -2.82
CA VAL A 90 -15.81 -9.56 -3.51
C VAL A 90 -16.47 -8.20 -3.76
N ASN A 91 -16.53 -7.34 -2.75
CA ASN A 91 -17.09 -5.99 -2.88
C ASN A 91 -16.33 -5.13 -3.90
N ALA A 92 -15.01 -5.32 -4.03
CA ALA A 92 -14.23 -4.65 -5.06
C ALA A 92 -14.56 -5.14 -6.49
N HIS A 93 -14.91 -6.42 -6.67
CA HIS A 93 -15.40 -6.95 -7.95
C HIS A 93 -16.75 -6.34 -8.31
N LEU A 94 -17.69 -6.32 -7.35
CA LEU A 94 -19.00 -5.70 -7.53
C LEU A 94 -18.90 -4.21 -7.84
N ALA A 95 -17.98 -3.49 -7.22
CA ALA A 95 -17.75 -2.08 -7.50
C ALA A 95 -17.21 -1.85 -8.94
N SER A 96 -16.32 -2.72 -9.42
CA SER A 96 -15.86 -2.66 -10.82
C SER A 96 -16.97 -2.96 -11.80
N LEU A 97 -17.82 -3.96 -11.51
CA LEU A 97 -18.95 -4.31 -12.34
C LEU A 97 -20.01 -3.20 -12.37
N SER A 98 -20.35 -2.62 -11.22
CA SER A 98 -21.32 -1.52 -11.13
C SER A 98 -20.84 -0.28 -11.88
N ALA A 99 -19.57 0.09 -11.74
CA ALA A 99 -19.01 1.20 -12.50
C ALA A 99 -18.99 0.94 -14.03
N PHE A 100 -18.94 -0.32 -14.44
CA PHE A 100 -19.02 -0.74 -15.84
C PHE A 100 -20.46 -0.69 -16.35
N THR A 101 -21.42 -1.33 -15.69
CA THR A 101 -22.82 -1.40 -16.13
C THR A 101 -23.50 -0.04 -16.09
N THR A 102 -23.22 0.79 -15.08
CA THR A 102 -23.68 2.19 -15.04
C THR A 102 -23.10 3.00 -16.20
N TRP A 103 -21.85 2.75 -16.59
CA TRP A 103 -21.28 3.41 -17.77
C TRP A 103 -21.96 2.93 -19.05
N VAL A 104 -22.18 1.62 -19.21
CA VAL A 104 -22.88 1.07 -20.38
C VAL A 104 -24.28 1.66 -20.49
N ASP A 105 -25.07 1.65 -19.41
CA ASP A 105 -26.43 2.19 -19.39
C ASP A 105 -26.47 3.66 -19.82
N ALA A 106 -25.49 4.45 -19.37
CA ALA A 106 -25.34 5.85 -19.77
C ALA A 106 -24.88 6.05 -21.23
N GLN A 107 -24.24 5.07 -21.86
CA GLN A 107 -23.82 5.13 -23.27
C GLN A 107 -24.88 4.56 -24.21
N ASN A 108 -25.51 3.46 -23.82
CA ASN A 108 -26.52 2.75 -24.57
C ASN A 108 -27.45 1.95 -23.64
N ALA A 109 -28.58 2.55 -23.27
CA ALA A 109 -29.59 1.91 -22.46
C ALA A 109 -30.18 0.64 -23.12
N THR A 110 -30.17 0.52 -24.45
CA THR A 110 -30.71 -0.68 -25.13
C THR A 110 -29.80 -1.91 -24.97
N ALA A 111 -28.52 -1.70 -24.59
CA ALA A 111 -27.60 -2.79 -24.28
C ALA A 111 -27.96 -3.49 -22.94
N LEU A 112 -28.76 -2.85 -22.10
CA LEU A 112 -29.26 -3.37 -20.83
C LEU A 112 -30.79 -3.20 -20.78
N PRO A 113 -31.55 -3.99 -21.56
CA PRO A 113 -33.01 -3.83 -21.71
C PRO A 113 -33.78 -4.01 -20.39
N HIS A 114 -33.16 -4.66 -19.39
CA HIS A 114 -33.71 -4.88 -18.06
C HIS A 114 -33.20 -3.87 -17.02
N GLY A 115 -32.50 -2.81 -17.46
CA GLY A 115 -31.81 -1.82 -16.62
C GLY A 115 -30.47 -2.34 -16.06
N ASP A 116 -29.76 -1.49 -15.33
CA ASP A 116 -28.47 -1.84 -14.72
C ASP A 116 -28.62 -3.02 -13.73
N PRO A 117 -28.04 -4.21 -14.03
CA PRO A 117 -28.22 -5.42 -13.22
C PRO A 117 -27.53 -5.33 -11.86
N THR A 118 -26.69 -4.33 -11.63
CA THR A 118 -26.05 -4.09 -10.33
C THR A 118 -26.90 -3.25 -9.38
N THR A 119 -27.99 -2.64 -9.89
CA THR A 119 -28.89 -1.80 -9.10
C THR A 119 -29.48 -2.59 -7.94
N GLY A 120 -29.31 -2.07 -6.72
CA GLY A 120 -29.80 -2.69 -5.50
C GLY A 120 -29.08 -3.97 -5.07
N VAL A 121 -27.96 -4.34 -5.71
CA VAL A 121 -27.11 -5.45 -5.23
C VAL A 121 -26.30 -4.98 -4.02
N ARG A 122 -26.53 -5.63 -2.88
CA ARG A 122 -25.77 -5.36 -1.65
C ARG A 122 -24.48 -6.19 -1.65
N GLY A 123 -23.38 -5.54 -1.30
CA GLY A 123 -22.10 -6.20 -1.03
C GLY A 123 -22.17 -7.07 0.23
N LEU A 124 -21.12 -7.86 0.45
CA LEU A 124 -20.95 -8.67 1.64
C LEU A 124 -20.57 -7.79 2.85
N ALA A 125 -21.04 -8.19 4.03
CA ALA A 125 -20.64 -7.55 5.27
C ALA A 125 -19.12 -7.69 5.46
N LEU A 126 -18.47 -6.58 5.80
CA LEU A 126 -17.05 -6.59 6.13
C LEU A 126 -16.90 -6.99 7.61
N PRO A 127 -15.91 -7.83 7.96
CA PRO A 127 -15.60 -8.09 9.36
C PRO A 127 -15.18 -6.80 10.06
N ALA A 128 -15.38 -6.73 11.37
CA ALA A 128 -14.87 -5.63 12.18
C ALA A 128 -13.35 -5.50 11.98
N LEU A 129 -12.88 -4.28 11.70
CA LEU A 129 -11.46 -4.02 11.54
C LEU A 129 -10.80 -4.01 12.90
N GLU A 130 -9.96 -5.02 13.15
CA GLU A 130 -9.07 -4.99 14.30
C GLU A 130 -7.98 -3.93 14.09
N PRO A 131 -7.70 -3.07 15.09
CA PRO A 131 -6.59 -2.14 15.02
C PRO A 131 -5.29 -2.92 14.89
N ARG A 132 -4.67 -2.87 13.71
CA ARG A 132 -3.35 -3.48 13.46
C ARG A 132 -2.19 -2.63 13.97
N ALA A 133 -2.45 -1.72 14.90
CA ALA A 133 -1.42 -0.91 15.52
C ALA A 133 -0.69 -1.74 16.57
N LEU A 134 0.62 -1.62 16.61
CA LEU A 134 1.44 -2.25 17.63
C LEU A 134 1.22 -1.56 18.98
N THR A 135 1.17 -2.35 20.04
CA THR A 135 1.18 -1.85 21.42
C THR A 135 2.54 -1.23 21.78
N GLU A 136 2.58 -0.42 22.85
CA GLU A 136 3.83 0.14 23.36
C GLU A 136 4.89 -0.92 23.69
N ALA A 137 4.46 -2.05 24.24
CA ALA A 137 5.36 -3.16 24.54
C ALA A 137 5.95 -3.77 23.27
N GLN A 138 5.13 -4.00 22.24
CA GLN A 138 5.56 -4.51 20.93
C GLN A 138 6.49 -3.54 20.20
N VAL A 139 6.23 -2.23 20.25
CA VAL A 139 7.13 -1.26 19.62
C VAL A 139 8.48 -1.24 20.32
N ARG A 140 8.50 -1.28 21.66
CA ARG A 140 9.75 -1.31 22.43
C ARG A 140 10.59 -2.56 22.13
N SER A 141 9.96 -3.73 22.10
CA SER A 141 10.67 -4.97 21.77
C SER A 141 11.12 -5.01 20.32
N LEU A 142 10.30 -4.52 19.38
CA LEU A 142 10.68 -4.35 17.98
C LEU A 142 11.92 -3.47 17.84
N LYS A 143 11.94 -2.28 18.46
CA LYS A 143 13.12 -1.38 18.46
C LYS A 143 14.37 -2.08 19.03
N SER A 144 14.23 -2.85 20.11
CA SER A 144 15.34 -3.63 20.69
C SER A 144 15.94 -4.65 19.72
N VAL A 145 15.11 -5.33 18.93
CA VAL A 145 15.57 -6.27 17.89
C VAL A 145 16.21 -5.50 16.72
N LEU A 146 15.61 -4.37 16.31
CA LEU A 146 16.13 -3.52 15.24
C LEU A 146 17.55 -3.02 15.52
N ASP A 147 17.83 -2.60 16.75
CA ASP A 147 19.15 -2.10 17.16
C ASP A 147 20.21 -3.21 17.23
N ARG A 148 19.78 -4.48 17.21
CA ARG A 148 20.64 -5.68 17.23
C ARG A 148 20.47 -6.54 15.97
N LEU A 149 20.15 -5.94 14.82
CA LEU A 149 19.94 -6.71 13.59
C LEU A 149 21.19 -7.41 13.06
N GLY A 150 22.39 -6.89 13.30
CA GLY A 150 23.65 -7.41 12.72
C GLY A 150 23.80 -8.93 12.76
N PRO A 151 23.70 -9.58 13.93
CA PRO A 151 23.77 -11.04 14.08
C PRO A 151 22.78 -11.84 13.22
N HIS A 152 21.59 -11.30 12.93
CA HIS A 152 20.58 -11.98 12.10
C HIS A 152 20.98 -12.08 10.62
N TYR A 153 21.94 -11.25 10.18
CA TYR A 153 22.44 -11.26 8.80
C TYR A 153 23.81 -11.95 8.64
N GLN A 154 24.40 -12.44 9.73
CA GLN A 154 25.68 -13.17 9.69
C GLN A 154 25.54 -14.53 9.01
N LEU A 155 26.57 -14.94 8.25
CA LEU A 155 26.62 -16.27 7.67
C LEU A 155 26.74 -17.33 8.78
N LYS A 156 25.74 -18.22 8.89
CA LYS A 156 25.81 -19.38 9.80
C LYS A 156 26.65 -20.49 9.16
N GLY A 157 27.96 -20.46 9.39
CA GLY A 157 28.90 -21.53 9.02
C GLY A 157 29.05 -22.60 10.10
N ARG A 158 29.36 -23.85 9.71
CA ARG A 158 29.46 -25.02 10.61
C ARG A 158 30.56 -24.94 11.68
N ARG A 159 31.47 -23.95 11.68
CA ARG A 159 32.63 -23.94 12.61
C ARG A 159 33.08 -22.60 13.19
N ARG A 160 32.47 -21.46 12.90
CA ARG A 160 32.72 -20.16 13.57
C ARG A 160 31.63 -19.16 13.18
N ALA A 161 31.24 -18.29 14.11
CA ALA A 161 30.56 -17.05 13.75
C ALA A 161 31.53 -16.25 12.86
N SER A 162 31.23 -16.13 11.57
CA SER A 162 31.98 -15.20 10.72
C SER A 162 31.47 -13.79 10.99
N GLU A 163 32.37 -12.81 11.03
CA GLU A 163 31.99 -11.39 10.96
C GLU A 163 31.41 -11.03 9.58
N ASP A 164 31.54 -11.92 8.59
CA ASP A 164 30.99 -11.76 7.26
C ASP A 164 29.45 -11.83 7.27
N VAL A 165 28.86 -10.69 6.91
CA VAL A 165 27.43 -10.55 6.63
C VAL A 165 27.12 -11.22 5.29
N HIS A 166 25.95 -11.87 5.17
CA HIS A 166 25.46 -12.40 3.89
C HIS A 166 25.56 -11.32 2.81
N GLY A 167 26.01 -11.65 1.59
CA GLY A 167 26.37 -10.64 0.58
C GLY A 167 25.26 -9.62 0.26
N HIS A 168 23.99 -9.99 0.45
CA HIS A 168 22.82 -9.14 0.26
C HIS A 168 22.29 -8.47 1.55
N GLY A 169 22.84 -8.81 2.71
CA GLY A 169 22.44 -8.33 4.02
C GLY A 169 22.81 -6.86 4.24
N ARG A 170 21.85 -6.08 4.73
CA ARG A 170 21.98 -4.64 4.99
C ARG A 170 21.28 -4.29 6.31
N PRO A 171 21.83 -4.70 7.46
CA PRO A 171 21.19 -4.49 8.76
C PRO A 171 20.93 -3.01 9.07
N CYS A 172 21.83 -2.09 8.71
CA CYS A 172 21.62 -0.66 8.97
C CYS A 172 20.48 -0.11 8.10
N ARG A 173 20.43 -0.51 6.82
CA ARG A 173 19.33 -0.15 5.90
C ARG A 173 17.99 -0.63 6.43
N ASP A 174 17.91 -1.90 6.78
CA ASP A 174 16.65 -2.55 7.16
C ASP A 174 16.16 -2.01 8.51
N ARG A 175 17.08 -1.69 9.43
CA ARG A 175 16.81 -0.89 10.64
C ARG A 175 16.24 0.48 10.29
N ALA A 176 16.93 1.26 9.45
CA ALA A 176 16.51 2.60 9.08
C ALA A 176 15.12 2.65 8.40
N ILE A 177 14.80 1.64 7.57
CA ILE A 177 13.48 1.49 6.93
C ILE A 177 12.37 1.40 7.97
N VAL A 178 12.50 0.51 8.97
CA VAL A 178 11.44 0.29 9.96
C VAL A 178 11.31 1.48 10.89
N TYR A 179 12.43 2.06 11.36
CA TYR A 179 12.41 3.27 12.17
C TYR A 179 11.75 4.44 11.45
N LEU A 180 12.08 4.68 10.17
CA LEU A 180 11.45 5.76 9.41
C LEU A 180 9.95 5.54 9.23
N LEU A 181 9.50 4.31 8.95
CA LEU A 181 8.06 4.01 8.83
C LEU A 181 7.32 4.24 10.16
N LEU A 182 7.90 3.84 11.30
CA LEU A 182 7.34 4.10 12.63
C LEU A 182 7.33 5.58 12.99
N SER A 183 8.34 6.33 12.56
CA SER A 183 8.57 7.73 12.92
C SER A 183 7.75 8.71 12.10
N THR A 184 7.54 8.42 10.82
CA THR A 184 6.95 9.36 9.85
C THR A 184 5.56 8.95 9.37
N GLY A 185 5.20 7.67 9.61
CA GLY A 185 4.00 7.07 9.07
C GLY A 185 3.95 7.04 7.55
N LEU A 186 5.06 7.12 6.82
CA LEU A 186 5.06 7.05 5.34
C LEU A 186 4.40 5.77 4.81
N ARG A 187 3.76 5.84 3.64
CA ARG A 187 3.39 4.62 2.90
C ARG A 187 4.65 4.00 2.32
N ARG A 188 4.68 2.67 2.11
CA ARG A 188 5.85 2.00 1.51
C ARG A 188 6.20 2.56 0.13
N GLU A 189 5.21 2.95 -0.68
CA GLU A 189 5.45 3.55 -1.99
C GLU A 189 6.06 4.96 -1.87
N GLU A 190 5.69 5.71 -0.83
CA GLU A 190 6.29 7.01 -0.52
C GLU A 190 7.75 6.82 -0.07
N LEU A 191 8.01 5.88 0.84
CA LEU A 191 9.34 5.54 1.34
C LEU A 191 10.30 5.16 0.20
N VAL A 192 9.87 4.26 -0.70
CA VAL A 192 10.67 3.81 -1.85
C VAL A 192 10.98 4.97 -2.82
N ARG A 193 10.10 5.94 -2.93
CA ARG A 193 10.24 7.10 -3.83
C ARG A 193 11.05 8.24 -3.22
N LEU A 194 11.44 8.17 -1.96
CA LEU A 194 12.25 9.20 -1.33
C LEU A 194 13.62 9.33 -2.00
N ASN A 195 14.00 10.56 -2.30
CA ASN A 195 15.32 10.94 -2.77
C ASN A 195 16.12 11.62 -1.65
N LEU A 196 17.45 11.56 -1.72
CA LEU A 196 18.33 12.21 -0.74
C LEU A 196 18.02 13.71 -0.60
N THR A 197 17.78 14.38 -1.72
CA THR A 197 17.45 15.81 -1.79
C THR A 197 16.15 16.19 -1.07
N GLN A 198 15.31 15.22 -0.73
CA GLN A 198 14.08 15.46 0.04
C GLN A 198 14.34 15.49 1.55
N VAL A 199 15.44 14.91 2.02
CA VAL A 199 15.83 14.87 3.43
C VAL A 199 16.64 16.13 3.74
N THR A 200 16.32 16.81 4.83
CA THR A 200 17.06 18.01 5.25
C THR A 200 17.23 18.04 6.76
N PRO A 201 18.47 18.10 7.26
CA PRO A 201 19.74 17.85 6.54
C PRO A 201 19.86 16.43 5.98
N ASP A 202 20.75 16.19 5.00
CA ASP A 202 20.93 14.90 4.32
C ASP A 202 22.28 14.21 4.60
N THR A 203 23.18 14.84 5.36
CA THR A 203 24.48 14.23 5.72
C THR A 203 24.40 13.45 7.05
N PRO A 204 25.15 12.35 7.22
CA PRO A 204 25.10 11.54 8.46
C PRO A 204 25.44 12.34 9.74
N GLY A 205 26.45 13.21 9.68
CA GLY A 205 26.84 14.03 10.84
C GLY A 205 25.75 15.02 11.25
N GLU A 206 25.15 15.72 10.29
CA GLU A 206 24.08 16.67 10.56
C GLU A 206 22.79 15.97 10.97
N LEU A 207 22.46 14.80 10.40
CA LEU A 207 21.31 13.99 10.83
C LEU A 207 21.40 13.64 12.31
N ARG A 208 22.60 13.31 12.83
CA ARG A 208 22.81 12.98 14.25
C ARG A 208 22.74 14.23 15.14
N ALA A 209 23.26 15.36 14.68
CA ALA A 209 23.31 16.61 15.46
C ALA A 209 22.01 17.42 15.40
N ALA A 210 21.23 17.28 14.34
CA ALA A 210 20.04 18.08 14.11
C ALA A 210 18.96 17.78 15.15
N LYS A 211 18.44 18.84 15.76
CA LYS A 211 17.24 18.76 16.62
C LYS A 211 15.97 18.44 15.84
N ARG A 212 15.96 18.73 14.53
CA ARG A 212 14.82 18.51 13.63
C ARG A 212 15.34 18.11 12.26
N VAL A 213 14.89 16.95 11.77
CA VAL A 213 15.06 16.54 10.36
C VAL A 213 13.69 16.51 9.71
N ARG A 214 13.63 17.02 8.49
CA ARG A 214 12.41 17.10 7.69
C ARG A 214 12.59 16.33 6.40
N ILE A 215 11.57 15.57 6.01
CA ILE A 215 11.43 15.01 4.67
C ILE A 215 10.37 15.83 3.93
N SER A 216 10.76 16.42 2.81
CA SER A 216 9.96 17.36 2.04
C SER A 216 9.37 16.74 0.78
N GLY A 217 8.28 17.32 0.27
CA GLY A 217 7.70 16.92 -1.01
C GLY A 217 7.18 15.47 -1.05
N VAL A 218 6.73 14.93 0.09
CA VAL A 218 6.12 13.59 0.14
C VAL A 218 4.80 13.63 -0.62
N ARG A 219 4.78 13.06 -1.82
CA ARG A 219 3.61 13.05 -2.71
C ARG A 219 2.63 11.95 -2.33
N GLY A 220 1.46 12.36 -1.83
CA GLY A 220 0.34 11.48 -1.58
C GLY A 220 -0.47 11.16 -2.86
N LYS A 221 -1.57 10.43 -2.69
CA LYS A 221 -2.52 10.17 -3.79
C LYS A 221 -3.28 11.46 -4.12
N GLY A 222 -3.26 11.89 -5.38
CA GLY A 222 -4.02 13.06 -5.85
C GLY A 222 -3.25 14.38 -5.88
N ALA A 223 -1.93 14.34 -6.12
CA ALA A 223 -1.05 15.51 -6.30
C ALA A 223 -0.84 16.42 -5.06
N THR A 224 -1.32 16.03 -3.89
CA THR A 224 -1.02 16.73 -2.62
C THR A 224 0.38 16.35 -2.11
N SER A 225 1.21 17.35 -1.81
CA SER A 225 2.50 17.19 -1.14
C SER A 225 2.40 17.55 0.34
N ARG A 226 3.22 16.91 1.19
CA ARG A 226 3.36 17.26 2.61
C ARG A 226 4.81 17.15 3.06
N HIS A 227 5.11 17.76 4.21
CA HIS A 227 6.35 17.55 4.94
C HIS A 227 6.11 16.59 6.11
N VAL A 228 7.10 15.77 6.44
CA VAL A 228 7.09 14.93 7.64
C VAL A 228 8.39 15.12 8.41
N PHE A 229 8.35 14.92 9.72
CA PHE A 229 9.52 15.03 10.59
C PHE A 229 10.04 13.65 10.98
N VAL A 230 11.31 13.59 11.37
CA VAL A 230 11.99 12.34 11.71
C VAL A 230 12.50 12.38 13.15
N SER A 231 12.17 11.33 13.91
CA SER A 231 12.50 11.13 15.33
C SER A 231 13.99 10.91 15.52
N SER A 232 14.47 11.20 16.72
CA SER A 232 15.90 11.10 17.07
C SER A 232 16.49 9.73 16.76
N ASP A 233 15.78 8.66 17.12
CA ASP A 233 16.16 7.27 16.85
C ASP A 233 16.17 6.93 15.34
N ALA A 234 15.19 7.41 14.58
CA ALA A 234 15.10 7.24 13.15
C ALA A 234 16.15 8.06 12.40
N ARG A 235 16.51 9.26 12.92
CA ARG A 235 17.65 10.05 12.43
C ARG A 235 18.96 9.29 12.63
N ALA A 236 19.19 8.74 13.82
CA ALA A 236 20.37 7.95 14.11
C ALA A 236 20.45 6.71 13.19
N ALA A 237 19.35 5.98 13.04
CA ALA A 237 19.28 4.83 12.15
C ALA A 237 19.53 5.19 10.67
N LEU A 238 18.93 6.28 10.19
CA LEU A 238 19.17 6.78 8.85
C LEU A 238 20.63 7.19 8.66
N ALA A 239 21.22 7.90 9.61
CA ALA A 239 22.63 8.30 9.56
C ALA A 239 23.57 7.08 9.49
N ASP A 240 23.34 6.06 10.32
CA ASP A 240 24.14 4.83 10.32
C ASP A 240 24.09 4.13 8.95
N TYR A 241 22.90 4.06 8.34
CA TYR A 241 22.74 3.50 6.99
C TYR A 241 23.47 4.32 5.93
N LEU A 242 23.27 5.64 5.92
CA LEU A 242 23.85 6.55 4.92
C LEU A 242 25.38 6.59 4.99
N GLU A 243 25.95 6.40 6.17
CA GLU A 243 27.40 6.36 6.40
C GLU A 243 27.99 4.99 6.08
N ARG A 244 27.39 3.91 6.60
CA ARG A 244 28.06 2.60 6.62
C ARG A 244 27.75 1.75 5.40
N GLU A 245 26.53 1.79 4.88
CA GLU A 245 26.05 0.80 3.88
C GLU A 245 25.71 1.43 2.53
N ARG A 246 24.99 2.57 2.51
CA ARG A 246 24.53 3.19 1.25
C ARG A 246 25.68 3.49 0.27
N PRO A 247 26.86 4.01 0.69
CA PRO A 247 27.94 4.32 -0.25
C PRO A 247 28.45 3.11 -1.03
N ARG A 248 28.35 1.90 -0.45
CA ARG A 248 28.76 0.64 -1.11
C ARG A 248 27.78 0.18 -2.18
N ASP A 249 26.54 0.65 -2.12
CA ASP A 249 25.46 0.27 -3.02
C ASP A 249 25.13 1.35 -4.06
N ALA A 250 25.58 2.58 -3.85
CA ALA A 250 25.32 3.70 -4.73
C ALA A 250 26.15 3.64 -6.02
N ASP A 251 25.53 4.02 -7.12
CA ASP A 251 26.15 4.29 -8.41
C ASP A 251 25.84 5.75 -8.85
N ALA A 252 26.37 6.18 -10.00
CA ALA A 252 26.16 7.54 -10.51
C ALA A 252 24.68 7.90 -10.76
N ALA A 253 23.80 6.91 -10.91
CA ALA A 253 22.37 7.12 -11.13
C ALA A 253 21.55 7.05 -9.82
N SER A 254 22.20 6.85 -8.66
CA SER A 254 21.53 6.58 -7.39
C SER A 254 21.10 7.85 -6.65
N ASP A 255 19.86 8.28 -6.87
CA ASP A 255 19.23 9.43 -6.20
C ASP A 255 18.38 9.05 -4.97
N ALA A 256 17.93 7.79 -4.91
CA ALA A 256 17.03 7.27 -3.89
C ALA A 256 17.70 7.20 -2.51
N VAL A 257 16.94 7.41 -1.43
CA VAL A 257 17.45 7.19 -0.07
C VAL A 257 17.84 5.73 0.12
N PHE A 258 16.92 4.80 -0.15
CA PHE A 258 17.12 3.37 0.11
C PHE A 258 17.42 2.57 -1.15
N LEU A 259 18.53 1.83 -1.10
CA LEU A 259 19.06 1.05 -2.21
C LEU A 259 19.03 -0.46 -1.95
N SER A 260 18.82 -1.24 -3.01
CA SER A 260 19.11 -2.66 -3.07
C SER A 260 20.61 -2.90 -3.02
N ALA A 261 21.02 -4.00 -2.39
CA ALA A 261 22.43 -4.39 -2.32
C ALA A 261 23.04 -4.51 -3.73
N ALA A 262 24.23 -3.93 -3.94
CA ALA A 262 24.96 -4.02 -5.22
C ALA A 262 25.28 -5.44 -5.66
N SER A 263 25.36 -6.38 -4.70
CA SER A 263 25.54 -7.81 -4.95
C SER A 263 24.34 -8.47 -5.65
N ILE A 264 23.17 -7.83 -5.72
CA ILE A 264 21.99 -8.38 -6.41
C ILE A 264 22.15 -8.12 -7.91
N ALA A 265 22.46 -9.17 -8.68
CA ALA A 265 22.68 -9.08 -10.13
C ALA A 265 21.47 -8.51 -10.90
N SER A 266 20.25 -8.77 -10.44
CA SER A 266 19.01 -8.26 -11.06
C SER A 266 18.59 -6.87 -10.55
N ARG A 267 19.47 -6.13 -9.87
CA ARG A 267 19.16 -4.77 -9.41
C ARG A 267 18.89 -3.83 -10.58
N ARG A 268 17.96 -2.90 -10.39
CA ARG A 268 17.69 -1.84 -11.37
C ARG A 268 18.80 -0.80 -11.34
N ALA A 269 18.99 -0.07 -12.45
CA ALA A 269 19.86 1.10 -12.48
C ALA A 269 19.47 2.10 -11.38
N GLY A 270 20.46 2.72 -10.73
CA GLY A 270 20.23 3.60 -9.58
C GLY A 270 19.86 2.87 -8.29
N GLY A 271 19.77 1.54 -8.31
CA GLY A 271 19.65 0.69 -7.13
C GLY A 271 18.38 0.86 -6.29
N ARG A 272 17.37 1.62 -6.71
CA ARG A 272 16.18 1.89 -5.90
C ARG A 272 15.44 0.60 -5.49
N LEU A 273 15.11 0.47 -4.20
CA LEU A 273 14.31 -0.66 -3.71
C LEU A 273 12.94 -0.76 -4.38
N SER A 274 12.37 -1.97 -4.41
CA SER A 274 10.99 -2.16 -4.82
C SER A 274 10.03 -2.12 -3.61
N PRO A 275 8.75 -1.76 -3.78
CA PRO A 275 7.76 -1.86 -2.70
C PRO A 275 7.64 -3.29 -2.13
N ARG A 276 7.85 -4.31 -2.96
CA ARG A 276 7.86 -5.72 -2.53
C ARG A 276 9.03 -6.00 -1.59
N SER A 277 10.21 -5.46 -1.87
CA SER A 277 11.39 -5.61 -1.02
C SER A 277 11.14 -5.09 0.40
N ILE A 278 10.44 -3.96 0.55
CA ILE A 278 10.07 -3.40 1.86
C ILE A 278 9.16 -4.37 2.64
N ASN A 279 8.18 -5.01 1.98
CA ASN A 279 7.33 -6.00 2.65
C ASN A 279 8.17 -7.19 3.14
N THR A 280 9.04 -7.72 2.28
CA THR A 280 9.89 -8.88 2.62
C THR A 280 10.83 -8.57 3.79
N ILE A 281 11.41 -7.36 3.83
CA ILE A 281 12.23 -6.89 4.94
C ILE A 281 11.40 -6.85 6.23
N CYS A 282 10.22 -6.20 6.21
CA CYS A 282 9.37 -6.12 7.40
C CYS A 282 8.92 -7.51 7.89
N GLU A 283 8.47 -8.37 6.98
CA GLU A 283 8.04 -9.73 7.31
C GLU A 283 9.19 -10.55 7.92
N GLN A 284 10.41 -10.41 7.41
CA GLN A 284 11.58 -11.09 7.96
C GLN A 284 11.95 -10.58 9.34
N ILE A 285 11.92 -9.26 9.55
CA ILE A 285 12.14 -8.65 10.86
C ILE A 285 11.08 -9.11 11.86
N GLY A 286 9.81 -9.16 11.47
CA GLY A 286 8.74 -9.69 12.32
C GLY A 286 8.98 -11.13 12.74
N ARG A 287 9.44 -11.99 11.81
CA ARG A 287 9.82 -13.38 12.14
C ARG A 287 10.99 -13.46 13.12
N TRP A 288 12.04 -12.64 12.92
CA TRP A 288 13.18 -12.62 13.83
C TRP A 288 12.80 -12.11 15.22
N HIS A 289 11.96 -11.08 15.28
CA HIS A 289 11.40 -10.57 16.52
C HIS A 289 10.64 -11.69 17.27
N ASP A 290 9.69 -12.35 16.62
CA ASP A 290 8.86 -13.36 17.29
C ASP A 290 9.69 -14.58 17.72
N ALA A 291 10.78 -14.90 17.01
CA ALA A 291 11.72 -15.94 17.42
C ALA A 291 12.51 -15.59 18.70
N GLU A 292 12.67 -14.30 19.05
CA GLU A 292 13.28 -13.84 20.30
C GLU A 292 12.26 -13.72 21.46
N HIS A 293 10.96 -13.87 21.18
CA HIS A 293 9.89 -13.63 22.15
C HIS A 293 9.00 -14.85 22.35
N ALA A 294 9.10 -15.45 23.55
CA ALA A 294 8.29 -16.62 23.91
C ALA A 294 6.80 -16.31 24.10
N ASP A 295 6.46 -15.09 24.53
CA ASP A 295 5.08 -14.64 24.75
C ASP A 295 4.38 -14.32 23.41
N PRO A 296 3.37 -15.11 22.98
CA PRO A 296 2.65 -14.86 21.74
C PRO A 296 1.90 -13.53 21.73
N GLY A 297 1.54 -12.99 22.91
CA GLY A 297 0.91 -11.68 23.04
C GLY A 297 1.84 -10.52 22.63
N ARG A 298 3.16 -10.78 22.53
CA ARG A 298 4.13 -9.81 22.04
C ARG A 298 4.47 -9.99 20.57
N HIS A 299 3.97 -11.03 19.91
CA HIS A 299 4.30 -11.29 18.52
C HIS A 299 3.83 -10.15 17.61
N VAL A 300 4.62 -9.87 16.57
CA VAL A 300 4.36 -8.81 15.59
C VAL A 300 4.30 -9.36 14.16
N SER A 301 4.64 -10.63 13.93
CA SER A 301 4.51 -11.27 12.63
C SER A 301 3.04 -11.57 12.30
N PRO A 302 2.61 -11.41 11.02
CA PRO A 302 3.38 -10.83 9.92
C PRO A 302 3.44 -9.31 10.04
N LEU A 303 4.66 -8.78 10.18
CA LEU A 303 4.89 -7.34 10.25
C LEU A 303 4.85 -6.73 8.86
N ARG A 304 3.93 -5.78 8.62
CA ARG A 304 3.79 -5.09 7.33
C ARG A 304 4.06 -3.59 7.49
N PRO A 305 4.48 -2.91 6.40
CA PRO A 305 4.68 -1.45 6.44
C PRO A 305 3.45 -0.66 6.89
N HIS A 306 2.26 -1.17 6.58
CA HIS A 306 1.01 -0.55 7.00
C HIS A 306 0.77 -0.65 8.51
N ASP A 307 1.22 -1.73 9.17
CA ASP A 307 1.07 -1.89 10.63
C ASP A 307 1.91 -0.82 11.36
N LEU A 308 3.12 -0.54 10.87
CA LEU A 308 3.99 0.55 11.36
C LEU A 308 3.35 1.93 11.15
N ARG A 309 2.77 2.19 9.97
CA ARG A 309 2.03 3.44 9.68
C ARG A 309 0.79 3.60 10.56
N HIS A 310 0.03 2.53 10.79
CA HIS A 310 -1.11 2.56 11.70
C HIS A 310 -0.65 2.91 13.12
N THR A 311 0.42 2.28 13.59
CA THR A 311 1.03 2.55 14.90
C THR A 311 1.38 4.03 15.04
N PHE A 312 2.07 4.62 14.06
CA PHE A 312 2.35 6.07 14.04
C PHE A 312 1.08 6.91 14.17
N ALA A 313 0.06 6.62 13.35
CA ALA A 313 -1.17 7.41 13.30
C ALA A 313 -1.96 7.36 14.61
N PHE A 314 -2.03 6.18 15.24
CA PHE A 314 -2.72 6.00 16.52
C PHE A 314 -2.02 6.77 17.65
N ARG A 315 -0.69 6.69 17.72
CA ARG A 315 0.09 7.43 18.72
C ARG A 315 -0.05 8.94 18.55
N LEU A 316 0.06 9.42 17.30
CA LEU A 316 -0.13 10.84 17.00
C LEU A 316 -1.54 11.33 17.38
N ALA A 317 -2.59 10.54 17.16
CA ALA A 317 -3.94 10.89 17.59
C ALA A 317 -4.10 10.92 19.11
N ALA A 318 -3.54 9.94 19.82
CA ALA A 318 -3.54 9.90 21.28
C ALA A 318 -2.88 11.15 21.88
N GLU A 319 -1.75 11.61 21.31
CA GLU A 319 -1.05 12.80 21.80
C GLU A 319 -1.71 14.13 21.40
N THR A 320 -2.37 14.18 20.24
CA THR A 320 -3.05 15.41 19.78
C THR A 320 -4.42 15.60 20.41
N GLY A 321 -4.86 14.68 21.27
CA GLY A 321 -6.20 14.71 21.88
C GLY A 321 -7.33 14.55 20.87
N ALA A 322 -7.01 14.20 19.63
CA ALA A 322 -8.01 13.87 18.63
C ALA A 322 -8.59 12.50 18.97
N ASP A 323 -9.92 12.38 18.98
CA ASP A 323 -10.63 11.18 19.45
C ASP A 323 -10.07 9.91 18.79
N ALA A 324 -9.20 9.21 19.50
CA ALA A 324 -8.56 7.97 19.05
C ALA A 324 -9.63 6.92 18.73
N TYR A 325 -10.80 7.00 19.37
CA TYR A 325 -11.95 6.14 19.14
C TYR A 325 -12.71 6.54 17.86
N GLU A 326 -12.77 7.82 17.49
CA GLU A 326 -13.24 8.27 16.17
C GLU A 326 -12.27 7.86 15.04
N LEU A 327 -10.95 7.97 15.28
CA LEU A 327 -9.91 7.46 14.38
C LEU A 327 -10.06 5.94 14.17
N GLN A 328 -10.22 5.17 15.25
CA GLN A 328 -10.39 3.72 15.21
C GLN A 328 -11.66 3.32 14.45
N ARG A 329 -12.82 3.92 14.77
CA ARG A 329 -14.09 3.66 14.08
C ARG A 329 -14.03 4.04 12.59
N ARG A 330 -13.39 5.16 12.24
CA ARG A 330 -13.32 5.64 10.85
C ARG A 330 -12.25 4.94 10.02
N LEU A 331 -11.14 4.48 10.61
CA LEU A 331 -10.24 3.51 9.97
C LEU A 331 -10.96 2.18 9.70
N GLY A 332 -11.94 1.84 10.53
CA GLY A 332 -12.91 0.76 10.34
C GLY A 332 -13.81 0.88 9.10
N HIS A 333 -13.96 2.09 8.54
CA HIS A 333 -14.85 2.34 7.39
C HIS A 333 -14.14 2.98 6.18
N ALA A 334 -12.93 3.53 6.35
CA ALA A 334 -12.23 4.27 5.30
C ALA A 334 -10.70 4.00 5.34
N SER A 335 -10.25 3.02 4.57
CA SER A 335 -8.87 2.52 4.59
C SER A 335 -7.83 3.40 3.83
N GLY A 336 -7.88 4.73 3.93
CA GLY A 336 -6.77 5.53 3.37
C GLY A 336 -6.87 7.04 3.48
N ARG A 337 -8.06 7.62 3.30
CA ARG A 337 -8.27 9.08 3.39
C ARG A 337 -8.00 9.64 4.79
N TYR A 338 -8.21 8.83 5.82
CA TYR A 338 -8.14 9.28 7.20
C TYR A 338 -6.71 9.40 7.71
N ILE A 339 -5.85 8.40 7.45
CA ILE A 339 -4.43 8.48 7.86
C ILE A 339 -3.77 9.73 7.26
N ASP A 340 -4.14 10.12 6.03
CA ASP A 340 -3.60 11.32 5.38
C ASP A 340 -3.95 12.62 6.15
N ARG A 341 -5.15 12.71 6.76
CA ARG A 341 -5.57 13.85 7.58
C ARG A 341 -4.73 13.97 8.86
N TYR A 342 -4.35 12.85 9.45
CA TYR A 342 -3.59 12.83 10.71
C TYR A 342 -2.08 12.88 10.51
N THR A 343 -1.55 12.40 9.38
CA THR A 343 -0.12 12.53 9.03
C THR A 343 0.29 13.94 8.57
N ASN A 344 -0.61 14.91 8.64
CA ASN A 344 -0.35 16.32 8.33
C ASN A 344 -0.80 17.24 9.48
N PRO A 345 -0.35 17.01 10.73
CA PRO A 345 -0.64 17.92 11.82
C PRO A 345 0.13 19.24 11.61
N PRO A 346 -0.28 20.35 12.26
CA PRO A 346 0.47 21.61 12.24
C PRO A 346 1.96 21.37 12.56
N GLU A 347 2.85 22.03 11.82
CA GLU A 347 4.30 21.76 11.80
C GLU A 347 4.96 21.78 13.20
N GLN A 348 4.43 22.61 14.10
CA GLN A 348 4.91 22.75 15.48
C GLN A 348 4.55 21.55 16.37
N ILE A 349 3.36 20.97 16.18
CA ILE A 349 2.89 19.80 16.93
C ILE A 349 3.64 18.54 16.48
N ALA A 350 3.85 18.41 15.16
CA ALA A 350 4.55 17.28 14.56
C ALA A 350 5.98 17.12 15.10
N ALA A 351 6.73 18.23 15.21
CA ALA A 351 8.14 18.19 15.57
C ALA A 351 8.40 17.96 17.06
N GLY A 352 7.55 18.50 17.95
CA GLY A 352 7.67 18.28 19.40
C GLY A 352 7.31 16.86 19.83
N TYR A 353 6.34 16.23 19.16
CA TYR A 353 5.93 14.84 19.37
C TYR A 353 7.05 13.85 19.02
N ILE A 354 7.66 14.06 17.87
CA ILE A 354 8.58 13.11 17.25
C ILE A 354 9.87 12.88 18.06
N GLU A 355 10.28 13.83 18.90
CA GLU A 355 11.44 13.64 19.81
C GLU A 355 11.15 12.77 21.03
N ARG A 356 9.88 12.50 21.36
CA ARG A 356 9.47 11.69 22.51
C ARG A 356 9.12 10.24 22.14
N MET A 357 9.10 9.90 20.85
CA MET A 357 8.93 8.54 20.32
C MET A 357 10.19 7.71 20.48
#